data_AF-A0A939ZPM5-F1
#
_entry.id   AF-A0A939ZPM5-F1
#
_cell.length_a   1.000
_cell.length_b   1.000
_cell.length_c   1.000
_cell.angle_alpha   90.00
_cell.angle_beta   90.00
_cell.angle_gamma   90.00
#
_symmetry.space_group_name_H-M   'P 1'
#
loop_
_entity.id
_entity.type
_entity.pdbx_description
1 polymer ?
#
loop_
_entity_poly.entity_id
_entity_poly.type
_entity_poly.pdbx_seq_one_letter_code
_entity_poly.pdbx_strand_id
1 'polypeptide(L)'
;MMRFSTLIVVTIFLGLISVSVHDAMTCIKTLGSRVENTRDCYAAKSFIAESFKNTCEGKGFESLEQWQLCCRAMFKLEYIAWCPAENFMIDEAAERGAPKLMYGKWIAGAPFEASSGEVFYRSQN
;
A
#
# COMPACT_ATOMS: atom_id res chain seq x y z
N MET A 1 -48.89 39.59 1.44
CA MET A 1 -47.60 39.93 2.09
C MET A 1 -47.03 38.67 2.72
N MET A 2 -46.03 38.03 2.11
CA MET A 2 -45.19 37.10 2.87
C MET A 2 -44.58 37.89 4.02
N ARG A 3 -44.87 37.49 5.26
CA ARG A 3 -44.38 38.19 6.45
C ARG A 3 -42.85 38.08 6.43
N PHE A 4 -42.17 39.21 6.59
CA PHE A 4 -40.71 39.35 6.58
C PHE A 4 -39.98 38.25 7.38
N SER A 5 -40.61 37.74 8.45
CA SER A 5 -40.19 36.58 9.22
C SER A 5 -39.98 35.30 8.39
N THR A 6 -40.83 35.01 7.41
CA THR A 6 -40.72 33.83 6.53
C THR A 6 -39.48 33.92 5.64
N LEU A 7 -39.15 35.11 5.13
CA LEU A 7 -37.95 35.31 4.32
C LEU A 7 -36.69 35.09 5.15
N ILE A 8 -36.63 35.64 6.37
CA ILE A 8 -35.50 35.44 7.29
C ILE A 8 -35.30 33.94 7.58
N VAL A 9 -36.38 33.23 7.90
CA VAL A 9 -36.32 31.79 8.21
C VAL A 9 -35.80 31.00 7.00
N VAL A 10 -36.30 31.27 5.79
CA VAL A 10 -35.83 30.61 4.56
C VAL A 10 -34.34 30.88 4.31
N THR A 11 -33.88 32.11 4.50
CA THR A 11 -32.45 32.45 4.33
C THR A 11 -31.58 31.70 5.35
N ILE A 12 -32.01 31.60 6.61
CA ILE A 12 -31.28 30.84 7.63
C ILE A 12 -31.22 29.36 7.24
N PHE A 13 -32.35 28.76 6.84
CA PHE A 13 -32.37 27.36 6.39
C PHE A 13 -31.46 27.11 5.19
N LEU A 14 -31.49 27.99 4.17
CA LEU A 14 -30.61 27.87 3.01
C LEU A 14 -29.13 27.96 3.39
N GLY A 15 -28.79 28.86 4.32
CA GLY A 15 -27.43 28.96 4.86
C GLY A 15 -26.97 27.69 5.57
N LEU A 16 -27.80 27.13 6.46
CA LEU A 16 -27.51 25.89 7.18
C LEU A 16 -27.35 24.68 6.24
N ILE A 17 -28.19 24.58 5.21
CA ILE A 17 -28.09 23.54 4.18
C ILE A 17 -26.79 23.71 3.40
N SER A 18 -26.46 24.93 2.99
CA SER A 18 -25.21 25.21 2.26
C SER A 18 -23.96 24.79 3.03
N VAL A 19 -23.90 25.10 4.33
CA VAL A 19 -22.77 24.70 5.20
C VAL A 19 -22.71 23.18 5.32
N SER A 20 -23.85 22.53 5.57
CA SER A 20 -23.92 21.06 5.69
C SER A 20 -23.48 20.35 4.41
N VAL A 21 -23.88 20.86 3.24
CA VAL A 21 -23.48 20.32 1.94
C VAL A 21 -21.99 20.55 1.69
N HIS A 22 -21.46 21.72 2.04
CA HIS A 22 -20.04 22.01 1.90
C HIS A 22 -19.16 21.06 2.74
N ASP A 23 -19.54 20.83 3.99
CA ASP A 23 -18.84 19.91 4.89
C ASP A 23 -18.91 18.47 4.37
N ALA A 24 -20.09 18.04 3.91
CA ALA A 24 -20.26 16.72 3.29
C ALA A 24 -19.38 16.55 2.04
N MET A 25 -19.31 17.56 1.16
CA MET A 25 -18.46 17.53 -0.03
C MET A 25 -16.97 17.46 0.33
N THR A 26 -16.54 18.20 1.36
CA THR A 26 -15.16 18.17 1.83
C THR A 26 -14.81 16.81 2.43
N CYS A 27 -15.71 16.24 3.24
CA CYS A 27 -15.58 14.89 3.77
C CYS A 27 -15.44 13.85 2.65
N ILE A 28 -16.32 13.89 1.63
CA ILE A 28 -16.27 12.98 0.48
C ILE A 28 -14.94 13.10 -0.26
N LYS A 29 -14.42 14.31 -0.49
CA LYS A 29 -13.12 14.51 -1.15
C LYS A 29 -11.98 13.90 -0.35
N THR A 30 -11.95 14.12 0.96
CA THR A 30 -10.92 13.53 1.84
C THR A 30 -11.02 12.01 1.92
N LEU A 31 -12.23 11.46 1.87
CA LEU A 31 -12.44 10.02 1.83
C LEU A 31 -11.97 9.43 0.50
N GLY A 32 -12.29 10.10 -0.62
CA GLY A 32 -11.84 9.70 -1.96
C GLY A 32 -10.32 9.60 -2.03
N SER A 33 -9.59 10.62 -1.57
CA SER A 33 -8.13 10.59 -1.58
C SER A 33 -7.55 9.49 -0.68
N ARG A 34 -8.18 9.21 0.47
CA ARG A 34 -7.77 8.09 1.34
C ARG A 34 -7.98 6.73 0.67
N VAL A 35 -9.07 6.55 -0.06
CA VAL A 35 -9.36 5.31 -0.80
C VAL A 35 -8.34 5.11 -1.91
N GLU A 36 -8.05 6.14 -2.69
CA GLU A 36 -7.03 6.09 -3.75
C GLU A 36 -5.65 5.75 -3.19
N ASN A 37 -5.21 6.46 -2.13
CA ASN A 37 -3.95 6.16 -1.47
C ASN A 37 -3.86 4.72 -0.96
N THR A 38 -4.95 4.20 -0.37
CA THR A 38 -5.00 2.82 0.12
C THR A 38 -4.91 1.82 -1.04
N ARG A 39 -5.61 2.09 -2.14
CA ARG A 39 -5.57 1.25 -3.34
C ARG A 39 -4.17 1.19 -3.93
N ASP A 40 -3.51 2.33 -4.03
CA ASP A 40 -2.16 2.42 -4.59
C ASP A 40 -1.14 1.72 -3.68
N CYS A 41 -1.29 1.83 -2.34
CA CYS A 41 -0.48 1.07 -1.38
C CYS A 41 -0.67 -0.44 -1.55
N TYR A 42 -1.91 -0.90 -1.70
CA TYR A 42 -2.20 -2.31 -1.92
C TYR A 42 -1.61 -2.82 -3.24
N ALA A 43 -1.76 -2.05 -4.31
CA ALA A 43 -1.19 -2.38 -5.62
C ALA A 43 0.34 -2.49 -5.54
N ALA A 44 1.01 -1.57 -4.86
CA ALA A 44 2.46 -1.62 -4.64
C ALA A 44 2.88 -2.89 -3.88
N LYS A 45 2.22 -3.20 -2.76
CA LYS A 45 2.51 -4.42 -1.99
C LYS A 45 2.31 -5.68 -2.81
N SER A 46 1.18 -5.77 -3.52
CA SER A 46 0.86 -6.91 -4.36
C SER A 46 1.88 -7.07 -5.48
N PHE A 47 2.30 -5.98 -6.12
CA PHE A 47 3.31 -6.01 -7.16
C PHE A 47 4.65 -6.47 -6.61
N ILE A 48 5.14 -5.88 -5.50
CA ILE A 48 6.43 -6.22 -4.90
C ILE A 48 6.44 -7.69 -4.48
N ALA A 49 5.39 -8.19 -3.82
CA ALA A 49 5.30 -9.58 -3.39
C ALA A 49 5.25 -10.58 -4.56
N GLU A 50 4.42 -10.32 -5.58
CA GLU A 50 4.27 -11.22 -6.73
C GLU A 50 5.52 -11.21 -7.61
N SER A 51 6.10 -10.04 -7.84
CA SER A 51 7.35 -9.93 -8.60
C SER A 51 8.54 -10.53 -7.87
N PHE A 52 8.58 -10.46 -6.53
CA PHE A 52 9.58 -11.18 -5.72
C PHE A 52 9.48 -12.68 -5.94
N LYS A 53 8.27 -13.24 -5.77
CA LYS A 53 8.00 -14.66 -6.02
C LYS A 53 8.42 -15.07 -7.43
N ASN A 54 7.99 -14.33 -8.46
CA ASN A 54 8.33 -14.63 -9.84
C ASN A 54 9.84 -14.58 -10.09
N THR A 55 10.55 -13.65 -9.46
CA THR A 55 12.02 -13.56 -9.55
C THR A 55 12.70 -14.74 -8.86
N CYS A 56 12.21 -15.18 -7.70
CA CYS A 56 12.69 -16.41 -7.05
C CYS A 56 12.45 -17.67 -7.89
N GLU A 57 11.38 -17.71 -8.69
CA GLU A 57 11.06 -18.80 -9.63
C GLU A 57 11.81 -18.68 -10.97
N GLY A 58 12.60 -17.63 -11.19
CA GLY A 58 13.27 -17.37 -12.47
C GLY A 58 12.32 -16.98 -13.60
N LYS A 59 11.08 -16.54 -13.29
CA LYS A 59 10.04 -16.11 -14.24
C LYS A 59 9.87 -14.58 -14.31
N GLY A 60 10.57 -13.85 -13.44
CA GLY A 60 10.48 -12.41 -13.29
C GLY A 60 11.73 -11.69 -13.81
N PHE A 61 12.41 -10.99 -12.90
CA PHE A 61 13.66 -10.29 -13.19
C PHE A 61 14.82 -11.27 -13.36
N GLU A 62 15.89 -10.83 -14.03
CA GLU A 62 17.11 -11.65 -14.25
C GLU A 62 17.81 -11.99 -12.93
N SER A 63 17.73 -11.08 -11.95
CA SER A 63 18.24 -11.27 -10.61
C SER A 63 17.42 -10.51 -9.57
N LEU A 64 17.58 -10.89 -8.31
CA LEU A 64 16.98 -10.15 -7.21
C LEU A 64 17.55 -8.73 -7.12
N GLU A 65 18.84 -8.52 -7.43
CA GLU A 65 19.49 -7.20 -7.51
C GLU A 65 18.78 -6.26 -8.49
N GLN A 66 18.45 -6.76 -9.68
CA GLN A 66 17.71 -5.99 -10.67
C GLN A 66 16.29 -5.68 -10.20
N TRP A 67 15.60 -6.66 -9.61
CA TRP A 67 14.28 -6.48 -9.01
C TRP A 67 14.28 -5.40 -7.92
N GLN A 68 15.30 -5.39 -7.06
CA GLN A 68 15.50 -4.40 -5.98
C GLN A 68 15.55 -2.98 -6.51
N LEU A 69 16.41 -2.77 -7.52
CA LEU A 69 16.61 -1.46 -8.15
C LEU A 69 15.32 -0.97 -8.81
N CYS A 70 14.61 -1.88 -9.50
CA CYS A 70 13.33 -1.56 -10.14
C CYS A 70 12.27 -1.16 -9.11
N CYS A 71 12.06 -1.96 -8.07
CA CYS A 71 11.07 -1.67 -7.04
C CYS A 71 11.42 -0.40 -6.27
N ARG A 72 12.70 -0.17 -5.97
CA ARG A 72 13.17 1.04 -5.29
C ARG A 72 12.88 2.29 -6.12
N ALA A 73 13.15 2.25 -7.42
CA ALA A 73 12.88 3.37 -8.32
C ALA A 73 11.37 3.61 -8.51
N MET A 74 10.58 2.55 -8.69
CA MET A 74 9.15 2.65 -8.98
C MET A 74 8.33 3.12 -7.79
N PHE A 75 8.65 2.65 -6.57
CA PHE A 75 7.85 2.91 -5.36
C PHE A 75 8.55 3.83 -4.35
N LYS A 76 9.70 4.43 -4.73
CA LYS A 76 10.49 5.33 -3.86
C LYS A 76 10.78 4.70 -2.49
N LEU A 77 11.22 3.45 -2.51
CA LEU A 77 11.51 2.70 -1.29
C LEU A 77 12.79 3.23 -0.66
N GLU A 78 12.77 3.52 0.64
CA GLU A 78 13.97 3.88 1.40
C GLU A 78 14.84 2.65 1.62
N TYR A 79 14.19 1.50 1.83
CA TYR A 79 14.85 0.24 2.08
C TYR A 79 14.15 -0.89 1.36
N ILE A 80 14.94 -1.82 0.84
CA ILE A 80 14.45 -3.10 0.31
C ILE A 80 15.62 -4.08 0.39
N ALA A 81 15.36 -5.28 0.93
CA ALA A 81 16.34 -6.33 1.10
C ALA A 81 15.67 -7.72 1.00
N TRP A 82 16.48 -8.72 0.68
CA TRP A 82 16.10 -10.12 0.82
C TRP A 82 17.25 -10.93 1.42
N CYS A 83 16.91 -12.09 1.94
CA CYS A 83 17.86 -13.12 2.33
C CYS A 83 17.20 -14.51 2.25
N PRO A 84 17.99 -15.59 2.19
CA PRO A 84 17.52 -16.89 2.62
C PRO A 84 16.94 -16.74 4.03
N ALA A 85 15.72 -17.21 4.24
CA ALA A 85 15.05 -17.14 5.54
C ALA A 85 15.74 -18.01 6.60
N GLU A 86 16.61 -18.92 6.16
CA GLU A 86 17.58 -19.67 6.97
C GLU A 86 18.45 -18.75 7.85
N ASN A 87 18.64 -17.48 7.45
CA ASN A 87 19.35 -16.47 8.24
C ASN A 87 18.48 -15.78 9.31
N PHE A 88 17.17 -15.99 9.32
CA PHE A 88 16.21 -15.37 10.26
C PHE A 88 15.42 -16.40 11.09
N MET A 89 15.27 -17.64 10.63
CA MET A 89 14.52 -18.72 11.28
C MET A 89 15.48 -19.89 11.57
N ILE A 90 15.91 -20.03 12.83
CA ILE A 90 16.93 -21.01 13.24
C ILE A 90 16.40 -22.45 13.31
N ASP A 91 15.07 -22.69 13.27
CA ASP A 91 14.53 -24.03 13.53
C ASP A 91 14.03 -24.82 12.29
N GLU A 92 13.65 -24.18 11.18
CA GLU A 92 13.09 -24.88 10.00
C GLU A 92 14.09 -25.19 8.88
N ALA A 93 15.27 -24.57 8.90
CA ALA A 93 16.29 -24.70 7.84
C ALA A 93 17.13 -25.99 7.93
N ALA A 94 17.06 -26.70 9.05
CA ALA A 94 17.97 -27.81 9.35
C ALA A 94 17.55 -29.17 8.76
N GLU A 95 16.36 -29.29 8.17
CA GLU A 95 15.93 -30.54 7.55
C GLU A 95 16.48 -30.69 6.12
N ARG A 96 17.36 -31.69 5.94
CA ARG A 96 17.93 -32.08 4.64
C ARG A 96 16.80 -32.33 3.63
N GLY A 97 16.60 -31.39 2.71
CA GLY A 97 15.60 -31.48 1.65
C GLY A 97 14.43 -30.50 1.78
N ALA A 98 14.43 -29.62 2.79
CA ALA A 98 13.42 -28.58 2.91
C ALA A 98 13.55 -27.55 1.76
N PRO A 99 12.42 -27.11 1.17
CA PRO A 99 12.40 -26.10 0.12
C PRO A 99 13.00 -24.78 0.58
N LYS A 100 13.86 -24.17 -0.25
CA LYS A 100 14.54 -22.90 0.04
C LYS A 100 13.50 -21.82 0.35
N LEU A 101 13.49 -21.36 1.61
CA LEU A 101 12.63 -20.27 2.07
C LEU A 101 13.36 -18.95 1.86
N MET A 102 12.71 -18.02 1.19
CA MET A 102 13.23 -16.68 0.89
C MET A 102 12.40 -15.65 1.66
N TYR A 103 13.07 -14.68 2.28
CA TYR A 103 12.45 -13.56 2.98
C TYR A 103 12.79 -12.26 2.26
N GLY A 104 11.79 -11.41 2.05
CA GLY A 104 11.95 -10.06 1.51
C GLY A 104 11.29 -9.03 2.42
N LYS A 105 11.94 -7.90 2.66
CA LYS A 105 11.42 -6.78 3.44
C LYS A 105 11.67 -5.47 2.73
N TRP A 106 10.70 -4.55 2.80
CA TRP A 106 10.85 -3.20 2.27
C TRP A 106 10.20 -2.16 3.17
N ILE A 107 10.78 -0.96 3.13
CA ILE A 107 10.29 0.23 3.82
C ILE A 107 10.12 1.32 2.77
N ALA A 108 8.89 1.80 2.64
CA ALA A 108 8.53 2.89 1.78
C ALA A 108 8.65 4.22 2.54
N GLY A 109 9.20 5.26 1.89
CA GLY A 109 9.23 6.60 2.45
C GLY A 109 7.93 7.35 2.23
N ALA A 110 7.83 8.57 2.78
CA ALA A 110 6.69 9.45 2.56
C ALA A 110 6.47 9.74 1.05
N PRO A 111 5.22 9.77 0.56
CA PRO A 111 3.95 9.57 1.27
C PRO A 111 3.47 8.11 1.33
N PHE A 112 4.29 7.15 0.93
CA PHE A 112 3.91 5.74 0.75
C PHE A 112 4.25 4.87 1.96
N GLU A 113 4.43 5.42 3.15
CA GLU A 113 4.86 4.69 4.37
C GLU A 113 4.03 3.43 4.63
N ALA A 114 2.72 3.51 4.38
CA ALA A 114 1.77 2.40 4.50
C ALA A 114 2.00 1.25 3.51
N SER A 115 2.77 1.47 2.43
CA SER A 115 3.18 0.48 1.45
C SER A 115 4.32 -0.41 1.93
N SER A 116 4.96 -0.11 3.06
CA SER A 116 5.98 -0.98 3.68
C SER A 116 5.43 -2.38 3.97
N GLY A 117 6.30 -3.39 3.92
CA GLY A 117 5.87 -4.77 4.10
C GLY A 117 6.99 -5.79 4.09
N GLU A 118 6.58 -7.04 4.22
CA GLU A 118 7.45 -8.20 4.15
C GLU A 118 6.75 -9.34 3.42
N VAL A 119 7.54 -10.24 2.85
CA VAL A 119 7.07 -11.39 2.08
C VAL A 119 7.94 -12.60 2.37
N PHE A 120 7.30 -13.76 2.48
CA PHE A 120 7.97 -15.05 2.57
C PHE A 120 7.60 -15.87 1.35
N TYR A 121 8.59 -16.49 0.71
CA TYR A 121 8.39 -17.37 -0.43
C TYR A 121 9.10 -18.69 -0.21
N ARG A 122 8.34 -19.78 -0.24
CA ARG A 122 8.86 -21.15 -0.16
C ARG A 122 8.86 -21.72 -1.57
N SER A 123 10.04 -21.96 -2.12
CA SER A 123 10.18 -22.52 -3.48
C SER A 123 9.69 -23.96 -3.50
N GLN A 124 8.65 -24.26 -4.27
CA GLN A 124 8.22 -25.64 -4.50
C GLN A 124 9.13 -26.24 -5.57
N ASN A 125 10.24 -26.85 -5.15
CA ASN A 125 11.00 -27.76 -6.02
C ASN A 125 10.18 -29.01 -6.31
#